data_AF-A0A0D0IK03-F1
#
_entry.id   AF-A0A0D0IK03-F1
#
_cell.length_a   1.000
_cell.length_b   1.000
_cell.length_c   1.000
_cell.angle_alpha   90.00
_cell.angle_beta   90.00
_cell.angle_gamma   90.00
#
_symmetry.space_group_name_H-M   'P 1'
#
loop_
_entity.id
_entity.type
_entity.pdbx_description
1 polymer ?
#
loop_
_entity_poly.entity_id
_entity_poly.type
_entity_poly.pdbx_seq_one_letter_code
_entity_poly.pdbx_strand_id
1 'polypeptide(L)'
;MPGPEAVPKTKAFKYTKSTDQITETQLSQKDMKDRYAGIVHQVALRSLHEVFEADRREIVRSISLELGAKTISPATGRETYVPFVAVAVERSAFAGLDLSSVVPSATLDHLGATVSKNPMGLVEIDSSGIKRVS
;
A
#
# COMPACT_ATOMS: atom_id res chain seq x y z
N MET A 1 -3.29 -4.21 6.59
CA MET A 1 -4.34 -3.64 5.71
C MET A 1 -5.28 -4.74 5.23
N PRO A 2 -6.51 -4.43 4.79
CA PRO A 2 -7.37 -5.44 4.16
C PRO A 2 -6.74 -5.94 2.85
N GLY A 3 -7.17 -7.12 2.38
CA GLY A 3 -6.73 -7.67 1.09
C GLY A 3 -7.34 -6.94 -0.12
N PRO A 4 -6.87 -7.26 -1.35
CA PRO A 4 -7.32 -6.63 -2.58
C PRO A 4 -8.81 -6.82 -2.87
N GLU A 5 -9.43 -7.86 -2.31
CA GLU A 5 -10.88 -8.12 -2.38
C GLU A 5 -11.74 -7.03 -1.74
N ALA A 6 -11.18 -6.27 -0.79
CA ALA A 6 -11.90 -5.18 -0.13
C ALA A 6 -11.98 -3.90 -0.99
N VAL A 7 -11.21 -3.82 -2.09
CA VAL A 7 -11.21 -2.63 -2.96
C VAL A 7 -12.26 -2.79 -4.07
N PRO A 8 -13.21 -1.84 -4.21
CA PRO A 8 -14.23 -1.90 -5.25
C PRO A 8 -13.64 -1.98 -6.66
N LYS A 9 -14.15 -2.93 -7.44
CA LYS A 9 -13.76 -3.19 -8.84
C LYS A 9 -14.63 -2.44 -9.85
N THR A 10 -15.75 -1.89 -9.37
CA THR A 10 -16.67 -1.09 -10.16
C THR A 10 -16.01 0.18 -10.69
N LYS A 11 -16.12 0.39 -12.01
CA LYS A 11 -15.69 1.62 -12.68
C LYS A 11 -16.80 2.66 -12.72
N ALA A 12 -17.99 2.25 -13.16
CA ALA A 12 -19.15 3.13 -13.27
C ALA A 12 -20.46 2.33 -13.30
N PHE A 13 -21.53 2.99 -12.87
CA PHE A 13 -22.91 2.55 -13.07
C PHE A 13 -23.55 3.36 -14.18
N LYS A 14 -24.27 2.70 -15.08
CA LYS A 14 -25.03 3.35 -16.16
C LYS A 14 -26.50 3.02 -16.02
N TYR A 15 -27.32 4.05 -15.92
CA TYR A 15 -28.78 3.91 -15.95
C TYR A 15 -29.32 4.03 -17.38
N THR A 16 -30.22 3.12 -17.76
CA THR A 16 -30.89 3.11 -19.06
C THR A 16 -32.39 3.27 -18.86
N LYS A 17 -32.90 4.48 -19.13
CA LYS A 17 -34.31 4.87 -18.87
C LYS A 17 -35.33 4.01 -19.62
N SER A 18 -35.04 3.61 -20.86
CA SER A 18 -35.98 2.83 -21.69
C SER A 18 -36.26 1.43 -21.15
N THR A 19 -35.32 0.86 -20.39
CA THR A 19 -35.43 -0.47 -19.78
C THR A 19 -35.48 -0.42 -18.26
N ASP A 20 -35.47 0.79 -17.68
CA ASP A 20 -35.35 1.05 -16.25
C ASP A 20 -34.22 0.23 -15.57
N GLN A 21 -33.09 0.07 -16.26
CA GLN A 21 -32.01 -0.83 -15.84
C GLN A 21 -30.74 -0.08 -15.43
N ILE A 22 -30.11 -0.51 -14.35
CA ILE A 22 -28.75 -0.10 -13.96
C ILE A 22 -27.77 -1.20 -14.37
N THR A 23 -26.75 -0.84 -15.15
CA THR A 23 -25.66 -1.74 -15.55
C THR A 23 -24.34 -1.28 -14.95
N GLU A 24 -23.54 -2.25 -14.52
CA GLU A 24 -22.22 -2.02 -13.95
C GLU A 24 -21.13 -2.24 -15.00
N THR A 25 -20.14 -1.37 -15.02
CA THR A 25 -18.90 -1.57 -15.77
C THR A 25 -17.75 -1.80 -14.81
N GLN A 26 -16.92 -2.80 -15.08
CA GLN A 26 -15.75 -3.14 -14.27
C GLN A 26 -14.53 -2.32 -14.70
N LEU A 27 -13.62 -2.10 -13.76
CA LEU A 27 -12.28 -1.60 -14.06
C LEU A 27 -11.51 -2.61 -14.92
N SER A 28 -10.58 -2.11 -15.73
CA SER A 28 -9.63 -2.99 -16.38
C SER A 28 -8.74 -3.68 -15.33
N GLN A 29 -8.17 -4.84 -15.68
CA GLN A 29 -7.23 -5.54 -14.79
C GLN A 29 -6.03 -4.66 -14.43
N LYS A 30 -5.57 -3.83 -15.38
CA LYS A 30 -4.49 -2.85 -15.15
C LYS A 30 -4.92 -1.80 -14.13
N ASP A 31 -6.10 -1.20 -14.28
CA ASP A 31 -6.56 -0.15 -13.36
C ASP A 31 -6.77 -0.69 -11.94
N MET A 32 -7.26 -1.93 -11.79
CA MET A 32 -7.39 -2.57 -10.48
C MET A 32 -6.02 -2.79 -9.83
N LYS A 33 -5.04 -3.28 -10.60
CA LYS A 33 -3.67 -3.50 -10.13
C LYS A 33 -3.02 -2.20 -9.70
N ASP A 34 -3.10 -1.18 -10.54
CA ASP A 34 -2.50 0.14 -10.30
C ASP A 34 -3.18 0.83 -9.09
N ARG A 35 -4.51 0.71 -8.96
CA ARG A 35 -5.26 1.24 -7.81
C ARG A 35 -4.82 0.60 -6.50
N TYR A 36 -4.76 -0.73 -6.43
CA TYR A 36 -4.39 -1.40 -5.19
C TYR A 36 -2.92 -1.15 -4.81
N ALA A 37 -2.00 -1.18 -5.80
CA ALA A 37 -0.61 -0.81 -5.56
C ALA A 37 -0.49 0.64 -5.05
N GLY A 38 -1.22 1.58 -5.64
CA GLY A 38 -1.28 2.97 -5.18
C GLY A 38 -1.75 3.12 -3.74
N ILE A 39 -2.79 2.38 -3.33
CA ILE A 39 -3.25 2.34 -1.93
C ILE A 39 -2.15 1.83 -1.00
N VAL A 40 -1.49 0.72 -1.37
CA VAL A 40 -0.38 0.14 -0.59
C VAL A 40 0.73 1.17 -0.37
N HIS A 41 1.16 1.85 -1.44
CA HIS A 41 2.23 2.85 -1.34
C HIS A 41 1.84 4.05 -0.47
N GLN A 42 0.62 4.58 -0.66
CA GLN A 42 0.13 5.71 0.11
C GLN A 42 -0.02 5.38 1.59
N VAL A 43 -0.52 4.20 1.93
CA VAL A 43 -0.64 3.77 3.33
C VAL A 43 0.74 3.61 3.96
N ALA A 44 1.74 3.08 3.24
CA ALA A 44 3.10 2.99 3.77
C ALA A 44 3.66 4.38 4.14
N LEU A 45 3.60 5.33 3.22
CA LEU A 45 4.09 6.71 3.47
C LEU A 45 3.27 7.42 4.55
N ARG A 46 1.95 7.24 4.55
CA ARG A 46 1.07 7.84 5.55
C ARG A 46 1.36 7.31 6.95
N SER A 47 1.59 6.01 7.11
CA SER A 47 1.95 5.42 8.39
C SER A 47 3.28 5.97 8.92
N LEU A 48 4.29 6.14 8.06
CA LEU A 48 5.56 6.78 8.45
C LEU A 48 5.34 8.23 8.90
N HIS A 49 4.58 9.00 8.12
CA HIS A 49 4.27 10.40 8.40
C HIS A 49 3.52 10.55 9.73
N GLU A 50 2.46 9.77 9.96
CA GLU A 50 1.65 9.82 11.18
C GLU A 50 2.49 9.50 12.43
N VAL A 51 3.38 8.50 12.37
CA VAL A 51 4.25 8.17 13.51
C VAL A 51 5.26 9.29 13.79
N PHE A 52 5.89 9.86 12.76
CA PHE A 52 6.84 10.95 12.95
C PHE A 52 6.17 12.25 13.41
N GLU A 53 4.97 12.56 12.93
CA GLU A 53 4.19 13.74 13.31
C GLU A 53 3.67 13.64 14.75
N ALA A 54 3.20 12.46 15.16
CA ALA A 54 2.71 12.23 16.52
C ALA A 54 3.82 12.40 17.58
N ASP A 55 5.06 12.09 17.23
CA ASP A 55 6.23 12.27 18.10
C ASP A 55 6.77 13.72 18.07
N ARG A 56 6.04 14.62 18.72
CA ARG A 56 6.38 16.05 18.86
C ARG A 56 7.70 16.34 19.55
N ARG A 57 8.23 15.38 20.32
CA ARG A 57 9.52 15.51 21.03
C ARG A 57 10.69 14.96 20.22
N GLU A 58 10.42 14.44 19.01
CA GLU A 58 11.41 13.88 18.10
C GLU A 58 12.31 12.81 18.73
N ILE A 59 11.73 11.99 19.61
CA ILE A 59 12.42 10.87 20.27
C ILE A 59 12.66 9.73 19.27
N VAL A 60 11.70 9.48 18.38
CA VAL A 60 11.78 8.48 17.32
C VAL A 60 12.72 9.01 16.23
N ARG A 61 13.93 8.44 16.16
CA ARG A 61 14.95 8.82 15.17
C ARG A 61 14.82 8.06 13.85
N SER A 62 14.21 6.88 13.88
CA SER A 62 14.02 6.04 12.71
C SER A 62 12.84 5.10 12.88
N ILE A 63 12.28 4.63 11.77
CA ILE A 63 11.20 3.65 11.74
C ILE A 63 11.58 2.51 10.80
N SER A 64 11.43 1.27 11.26
CA SER A 64 11.32 0.10 10.39
C SER A 64 9.85 -0.26 10.24
N LEU A 65 9.32 -0.09 9.02
CA LEU A 65 7.94 -0.41 8.69
C LEU A 65 7.89 -1.65 7.81
N GLU A 66 7.03 -2.59 8.17
CA GLU A 66 6.55 -3.65 7.29
C GLU A 66 5.03 -3.52 7.14
N LEU A 67 4.55 -3.48 5.90
CA LEU A 67 3.15 -3.31 5.58
C LEU A 67 2.68 -4.40 4.61
N GLY A 68 1.54 -5.02 4.93
CA GLY A 68 0.99 -6.14 4.19
C GLY A 68 -0.49 -6.36 4.48
N ALA A 69 -1.09 -7.29 3.74
CA ALA A 69 -2.48 -7.67 3.92
C ALA A 69 -2.63 -8.91 4.78
N LYS A 70 -3.61 -8.88 5.70
CA LYS A 70 -4.17 -10.10 6.28
C LYS A 70 -5.23 -10.64 5.31
N THR A 71 -5.10 -11.90 4.91
CA THR A 71 -5.98 -12.53 3.92
C THR A 71 -6.11 -14.03 4.22
N ILE A 72 -6.89 -14.76 3.42
CA ILE A 72 -7.07 -16.21 3.55
C ILE A 72 -6.19 -16.90 2.49
N SER A 73 -5.33 -17.81 2.93
CA SER A 73 -4.51 -18.63 2.04
C SER A 73 -5.39 -19.56 1.20
N PRO A 74 -5.34 -19.51 -0.14
CA PRO A 74 -6.12 -20.42 -0.99
C PRO A 74 -5.71 -21.89 -0.82
N ALA A 75 -4.45 -22.15 -0.46
CA ALA A 75 -3.91 -23.49 -0.29
C ALA A 75 -4.37 -24.17 1.02
N THR A 76 -4.64 -23.39 2.07
CA THR A 76 -4.92 -23.93 3.42
C THR A 76 -6.26 -23.49 4.01
N GLY A 77 -6.92 -22.49 3.43
CA GLY A 77 -8.15 -21.89 3.95
C GLY A 77 -7.95 -21.12 5.27
N ARG A 78 -6.71 -20.90 5.71
CA ARG A 78 -6.38 -20.24 6.98
C ARG A 78 -5.96 -18.79 6.76
N GLU A 79 -6.16 -17.98 7.79
CA GLU A 79 -5.60 -16.63 7.82
C GLU A 79 -4.09 -16.67 7.64
N THR A 80 -3.60 -15.76 6.80
CA THR A 80 -2.19 -15.52 6.54
C THR A 80 -1.93 -14.03 6.42
N TYR A 81 -0.67 -13.64 6.56
CA TYR A 81 -0.20 -12.29 6.34
C TYR A 81 0.79 -12.28 5.17
N VAL A 82 0.58 -11.37 4.22
CA VAL A 82 1.42 -11.23 3.03
C VAL A 82 2.07 -9.86 3.04
N PRO A 83 3.40 -9.74 3.26
CA PRO A 83 4.09 -8.46 3.27
C PRO A 83 4.22 -7.89 1.86
N PHE A 84 3.96 -6.59 1.69
CA PHE A 84 4.04 -5.89 0.41
C PHE A 84 5.06 -4.76 0.37
N VAL A 85 5.33 -4.11 1.51
CA VAL A 85 6.32 -3.05 1.62
C VAL A 85 7.14 -3.28 2.88
N ALA A 86 8.45 -3.16 2.77
CA ALA A 86 9.35 -3.06 3.91
C ALA A 86 10.30 -1.89 3.67
N VAL A 87 10.49 -1.03 4.68
CA VAL A 87 11.35 0.15 4.61
C VAL A 87 11.92 0.46 5.98
N ALA A 88 13.19 0.89 6.02
CA ALA A 88 13.83 1.43 7.19
C ALA A 88 14.25 2.86 6.87
N VAL A 89 13.75 3.84 7.61
CA VAL A 89 13.95 5.25 7.29
C VAL A 89 14.29 6.06 8.53
N GLU A 90 15.26 6.95 8.40
CA GLU A 90 15.56 7.96 9.41
C GLU A 90 14.60 9.15 9.32
N ARG A 91 14.29 9.76 10.46
CA ARG A 91 13.43 10.95 10.55
C ARG A 91 13.93 12.07 9.64
N SER A 92 15.23 12.33 9.64
CA SER A 92 15.87 13.38 8.83
C SER A 92 15.64 13.18 7.32
N ALA A 93 15.84 11.96 6.83
CA ALA A 93 15.62 11.60 5.45
C ALA A 93 14.15 11.75 5.05
N PHE A 94 13.23 11.30 5.92
CA PHE A 94 11.80 11.42 5.65
C PHE A 94 11.29 12.87 5.73
N ALA A 95 11.75 13.65 6.71
CA ALA A 95 11.35 15.04 6.92
C ALA A 95 11.82 15.98 5.80
N GLY A 96 12.83 15.58 5.02
CA GLY A 96 13.28 16.30 3.83
C GLY A 96 12.35 16.17 2.62
N LEU A 97 11.32 15.33 2.68
CA LEU A 97 10.38 15.10 1.58
C LEU A 97 9.22 16.10 1.62
N ASP A 98 8.89 16.71 0.47
CA ASP A 98 7.61 17.39 0.28
C ASP A 98 6.52 16.40 -0.13
N LEU A 99 5.85 15.81 0.85
CA LEU A 99 4.80 14.80 0.61
C LEU A 99 3.59 15.32 -0.20
N SER A 100 3.42 16.63 -0.36
CA SER A 100 2.34 17.20 -1.19
C SER A 100 2.58 17.01 -2.70
N SER A 101 3.85 16.81 -3.09
CA SER A 101 4.30 16.83 -4.47
C SER A 101 4.95 15.52 -4.93
N VAL A 102 4.88 14.45 -4.12
CA VAL A 102 5.54 13.17 -4.43
C VAL A 102 4.69 12.22 -5.27
N VAL A 103 5.38 11.34 -5.99
CA VAL A 103 4.81 10.09 -6.50
C VAL A 103 5.12 8.98 -5.49
N PRO A 104 4.13 8.37 -4.80
CA PRO A 104 4.37 7.46 -3.68
C PRO A 104 5.31 6.29 -3.98
N SER A 105 5.21 5.68 -5.17
CA SER A 105 6.10 4.59 -5.56
C SER A 105 7.56 5.06 -5.69
N ALA A 106 7.79 6.19 -6.35
CA ALA A 106 9.13 6.75 -6.52
C ALA A 106 9.73 7.18 -5.18
N THR A 107 8.91 7.66 -4.23
CA THR A 107 9.37 7.96 -2.87
C THR A 107 9.79 6.70 -2.12
N LEU A 108 9.01 5.62 -2.20
CA LEU A 108 9.40 4.36 -1.57
C LEU A 108 10.72 3.82 -2.17
N ASP A 109 10.87 3.88 -3.48
CA ASP A 109 12.13 3.51 -4.15
C ASP A 109 13.30 4.40 -3.68
N HIS A 110 13.09 5.72 -3.60
CA HIS A 110 14.08 6.68 -3.09
C HIS A 110 14.49 6.41 -1.65
N LEU A 111 13.55 5.99 -0.81
CA LEU A 111 13.79 5.60 0.59
C LEU A 111 14.42 4.20 0.73
N GLY A 112 14.71 3.52 -0.38
CA GLY A 112 15.31 2.18 -0.36
C GLY A 112 14.34 1.08 0.13
N ALA A 113 13.04 1.30 -0.05
CA ALA A 113 12.04 0.29 0.31
C ALA A 113 12.09 -0.92 -0.63
N THR A 114 11.83 -2.11 -0.09
CA THR A 114 11.45 -3.26 -0.90
C THR A 114 9.93 -3.25 -1.09
N VAL A 115 9.48 -3.25 -2.34
CA VAL A 115 8.07 -3.15 -2.70
C VAL A 115 7.64 -4.34 -3.57
N SER A 116 6.46 -4.89 -3.30
CA SER A 116 5.89 -5.99 -4.07
C SER A 116 5.62 -5.55 -5.52
N LYS A 117 6.02 -6.40 -6.47
CA LYS A 117 5.75 -6.20 -7.90
C LYS A 117 4.28 -6.41 -8.26
N ASN A 118 3.50 -7.04 -7.37
CA ASN A 118 2.09 -7.33 -7.58
C ASN A 118 1.33 -7.56 -6.25
N PRO A 119 1.07 -6.50 -5.45
CA PRO A 119 0.34 -6.66 -4.20
C PRO A 119 -1.11 -7.10 -4.42
N MET A 120 -1.72 -6.77 -5.57
CA MET A 120 -3.08 -7.23 -5.91
C MET A 120 -3.12 -8.76 -6.11
N GLY A 121 -2.05 -9.34 -6.63
CA GLY A 121 -1.89 -10.79 -6.77
C GLY A 121 -1.35 -11.47 -5.51
N LEU A 122 -1.29 -10.76 -4.37
CA LEU A 122 -0.74 -11.27 -3.11
C LEU A 122 0.70 -11.80 -3.25
N VAL A 123 1.52 -11.16 -4.10
CA VAL A 123 2.94 -11.50 -4.21
C VAL A 123 3.68 -10.86 -3.04
N GLU A 124 4.30 -11.68 -2.20
CA GLU A 124 5.09 -11.21 -1.07
C GLU A 124 6.42 -10.57 -1.50
N ILE A 125 6.96 -9.74 -0.62
CA ILE A 125 8.34 -9.25 -0.73
C ILE A 125 9.30 -10.15 0.05
N ASP A 126 10.55 -10.18 -0.37
CA ASP A 126 11.66 -10.60 0.48
C ASP A 126 12.19 -9.39 1.27
N SER A 127 11.88 -9.35 2.57
CA SER A 127 12.29 -8.26 3.47
C SER A 127 13.63 -8.50 4.17
N SER A 128 14.33 -9.61 3.88
CA SER A 128 15.58 -10.00 4.57
C SER A 128 16.72 -8.98 4.42
N GLY A 129 16.73 -8.19 3.34
CA GLY A 129 17.72 -7.14 3.08
C GLY A 129 17.49 -5.82 3.82
N ILE A 130 16.33 -5.63 4.45
CA ILE A 130 15.99 -4.38 5.15
C ILE A 130 16.59 -4.45 6.56
N LYS A 131 17.58 -3.59 6.85
CA LYS A 131 18.14 -3.49 8.20
C LYS A 131 17.07 -2.97 9.16
N ARG A 132 16.69 -3.80 10.14
CA ARG A 132 15.88 -3.35 11.27
C ARG A 132 16.70 -2.36 12.08
N VAL A 133 16.18 -1.15 12.25
CA VAL A 133 16.83 -0.13 13.07
C VAL A 133 16.49 -0.45 14.53
N SER A 134 17.53 -0.71 15.32
CA SER A 134 17.47 -1.02 16.76
C SER A 134 17.39 0.25 17.60
#